data_AF-A0A812IZ39-F1
#
_entry.id   AF-A0A812IZ39-F1
#
_cell.length_a   1.000
_cell.length_b   1.000
_cell.length_c   1.000
_cell.angle_alpha   90.00
_cell.angle_beta   90.00
_cell.angle_gamma   90.00
#
_symmetry.space_group_name_H-M   'P 1'
#
loop_
_entity.id
_entity.type
_entity.pdbx_description
1 polymer ?
#
loop_
_entity_poly.entity_id
_entity_poly.type
_entity_poly.pdbx_seq_one_letter_code
_entity_poly.pdbx_strand_id
1 'polypeptide(L)'
;LGLMIFLAFAPTVLINIFSMLFNFKSEVWNQRELQNWYFWFLVFFVIMVTVVGQDFVTFVSDVAKDPMSFPLLLADKMPSSTHYYLNFLGLQWVSHAMNLTRYIQVSKFVAFSKVWNEDDARKLSEPEDQDYYGMGSRSARFTTNLLIAIIFGTISPLMNVMAW
;
A
#
# COMPACT_ATOMS: atom_id res chain seq x y z
N LEU A 1 8.94 -6.26 5.43
CA LEU A 1 9.04 -5.03 6.26
C LEU A 1 9.48 -3.82 5.46
N GLY A 2 10.65 -3.81 4.79
CA GLY A 2 11.15 -2.64 4.04
C GLY A 2 10.15 -2.05 3.04
N LEU A 3 9.51 -2.88 2.22
CA LEU A 3 8.47 -2.43 1.28
C LEU A 3 7.27 -1.78 2.00
N MET A 4 6.79 -2.35 3.11
CA MET A 4 5.64 -1.80 3.84
C MET A 4 5.93 -0.41 4.41
N ILE A 5 7.15 -0.18 4.88
CA ILE A 5 7.59 1.15 5.35
C ILE A 5 7.55 2.13 4.20
N PHE A 6 8.10 1.75 3.03
CA PHE A 6 8.07 2.60 1.84
C PHE A 6 6.63 2.92 1.39
N LEU A 7 5.76 1.91 1.34
CA LEU A 7 4.34 2.07 1.02
C LEU A 7 3.60 2.95 2.02
N ALA A 8 4.08 3.05 3.26
CA ALA A 8 3.47 3.93 4.25
C ALA A 8 3.71 5.42 3.95
N PHE A 9 4.85 5.77 3.37
CA PHE A 9 5.15 7.17 3.01
C PHE A 9 4.66 7.56 1.62
N ALA A 10 4.41 6.60 0.74
CA ALA A 10 4.00 6.86 -0.64
C ALA A 10 2.73 7.76 -0.75
N PRO A 11 1.65 7.56 0.04
CA PRO A 11 0.48 8.44 0.01
C PRO A 11 0.81 9.90 0.37
N THR A 12 1.64 10.10 1.39
CA THR A 12 2.07 11.44 1.83
C THR A 12 2.87 12.13 0.74
N VAL A 13 3.76 11.42 0.04
CA VAL A 13 4.51 11.99 -1.09
C VAL A 13 3.56 12.40 -2.22
N LEU A 14 2.59 11.56 -2.58
CA LEU A 14 1.61 11.86 -3.61
C LEU A 14 0.75 13.07 -3.26
N ILE A 15 0.23 13.14 -2.03
CA ILE A 15 -0.55 14.30 -1.56
C ILE A 15 0.27 15.59 -1.59
N ASN A 16 1.55 15.54 -1.21
CA ASN A 16 2.42 16.72 -1.29
C ASN A 16 2.65 17.17 -2.73
N ILE A 17 2.83 16.24 -3.68
CA ILE A 17 2.94 16.57 -5.11
C ILE A 17 1.63 17.20 -5.59
N PHE A 18 0.49 16.62 -5.21
CA PHE A 18 -0.84 17.11 -5.56
C PHE A 18 -1.11 18.50 -5.02
N SER A 19 -0.77 18.76 -3.76
CA SER A 19 -0.97 20.08 -3.14
C SER A 19 -0.04 21.16 -3.70
N MET A 20 1.18 20.80 -4.13
CA MET A 20 2.14 21.75 -4.69
C MET A 20 1.89 22.08 -6.16
N LEU A 21 1.51 21.08 -6.97
CA LEU A 21 1.44 21.22 -8.43
C LEU A 21 0.01 21.38 -8.97
N PHE A 22 -1.00 20.95 -8.21
CA PHE A 22 -2.38 20.90 -8.69
C PHE A 22 -3.34 21.63 -7.74
N ASN A 23 -4.15 22.54 -8.27
CA ASN A 23 -5.17 23.25 -7.50
C ASN A 23 -6.49 22.47 -7.51
N PHE A 24 -6.64 21.53 -6.57
CA PHE A 24 -7.89 20.80 -6.39
C PHE A 24 -8.93 21.64 -5.63
N LYS A 25 -10.19 21.57 -6.08
CA LYS A 25 -11.31 22.35 -5.52
C LYS A 25 -11.69 21.91 -4.09
N SER A 26 -11.42 20.67 -3.71
CA SER A 26 -11.65 20.18 -2.35
C SER A 26 -10.76 18.99 -2.00
N GLU A 27 -10.62 18.73 -0.69
CA GLU A 27 -9.84 17.61 -0.17
C GLU A 27 -10.39 16.24 -0.61
N VAL A 28 -11.70 16.13 -0.82
CA VAL A 28 -12.33 14.90 -1.32
C VAL A 28 -11.85 14.56 -2.73
N TRP A 29 -11.66 15.56 -3.59
CA TRP A 29 -11.09 15.35 -4.93
C TRP A 29 -9.63 14.91 -4.84
N ASN A 30 -8.86 15.50 -3.91
CA ASN A 30 -7.48 15.08 -3.66
C ASN A 30 -7.40 13.61 -3.20
N GLN A 31 -8.28 13.19 -2.30
CA GLN A 31 -8.36 11.79 -1.85
C GLN A 31 -8.77 10.82 -2.96
N ARG A 32 -9.62 11.24 -3.90
CA ARG A 32 -9.97 10.44 -5.08
C ARG A 32 -8.80 10.26 -6.04
N GLU A 33 -8.06 11.34 -6.31
CA GLU A 33 -6.86 11.25 -7.15
C GLU A 33 -5.76 10.43 -6.48
N LEU A 34 -5.59 10.58 -5.16
CA LEU A 34 -4.73 9.71 -4.36
C LEU A 34 -5.10 8.25 -4.54
N GLN A 35 -6.39 7.89 -4.42
CA GLN A 35 -6.84 6.52 -4.62
C GLN A 35 -6.40 5.99 -5.99
N ASN A 36 -6.65 6.75 -7.06
CA ASN A 36 -6.35 6.33 -8.42
C ASN A 36 -4.85 6.14 -8.65
N TRP A 37 -4.04 7.15 -8.32
CA TRP A 37 -2.59 7.10 -8.54
C TRP A 37 -1.91 6.07 -7.64
N TYR A 38 -2.31 6.03 -6.37
CA TYR A 38 -1.74 5.06 -5.43
C TYR A 38 -2.16 3.63 -5.77
N PHE A 39 -3.38 3.40 -6.28
CA PHE A 39 -3.79 2.09 -6.78
C PHE A 39 -2.90 1.60 -7.92
N TRP A 40 -2.68 2.43 -8.95
CA TRP A 40 -1.79 2.04 -10.06
C TRP A 40 -0.34 1.85 -9.62
N PHE A 41 0.13 2.67 -8.68
CA PHE A 41 1.43 2.49 -8.05
C PHE A 41 1.54 1.11 -7.39
N LEU A 42 0.52 0.71 -6.61
CA LEU A 42 0.48 -0.60 -5.95
C LEU A 42 0.42 -1.75 -6.96
N VAL A 43 -0.41 -1.65 -7.99
CA VAL A 43 -0.50 -2.68 -9.05
C VAL A 43 0.87 -2.89 -9.70
N PHE A 44 1.57 -1.82 -10.05
CA PHE A 44 2.87 -1.96 -10.70
C PHE A 44 3.94 -2.48 -9.73
N PHE A 45 4.16 -1.82 -8.60
CA PHE A 45 5.30 -2.12 -7.73
C PHE A 45 5.07 -3.27 -6.75
N VAL A 46 3.83 -3.45 -6.27
CA VAL A 46 3.51 -4.48 -5.27
C VAL A 46 3.04 -5.76 -5.94
N ILE A 47 2.45 -5.69 -7.14
CA ILE A 47 1.98 -6.88 -7.85
C ILE A 47 2.93 -7.29 -8.99
N MET A 48 3.18 -6.41 -9.96
CA MET A 48 3.97 -6.82 -11.14
C MET A 48 5.46 -7.01 -10.80
N VAL A 49 6.09 -6.01 -10.19
CA VAL A 49 7.54 -6.03 -9.93
C VAL A 49 7.91 -7.15 -8.95
N THR A 50 7.07 -7.46 -7.97
CA THR A 50 7.29 -8.54 -7.00
C THR A 50 7.18 -9.93 -7.62
N VAL A 51 6.34 -10.12 -8.64
CA VAL A 51 6.27 -11.39 -9.40
C VAL A 51 7.57 -11.64 -10.14
N VAL A 52 8.17 -10.59 -10.71
CA VAL A 52 9.43 -10.68 -11.46
C VAL A 52 10.64 -10.78 -10.52
N GLY A 53 10.57 -10.09 -9.38
CA GLY A 53 11.40 -10.30 -8.19
C GLY A 53 12.91 -10.24 -8.41
N GLN A 54 13.52 -11.42 -8.60
CA GLN A 54 14.98 -11.60 -8.63
C GLN A 54 15.56 -11.48 -10.05
N ASP A 55 14.75 -11.68 -11.08
CA ASP A 55 15.18 -11.77 -12.48
C ASP A 55 14.72 -10.55 -13.28
N PHE A 56 14.58 -9.37 -12.67
CA PHE A 56 13.98 -8.21 -13.36
C PHE A 56 14.76 -7.78 -14.61
N VAL A 57 16.09 -7.78 -14.55
CA VAL A 57 16.93 -7.37 -15.69
C VAL A 57 16.83 -8.39 -16.84
N THR A 58 16.86 -9.68 -16.53
CA THR A 58 16.71 -10.77 -17.49
C THR A 58 15.30 -10.79 -18.09
N PHE A 59 14.27 -10.64 -17.26
CA PHE A 59 12.88 -10.51 -17.69
C PHE A 59 12.68 -9.34 -18.67
N VAL A 60 13.20 -8.16 -18.35
CA VAL A 60 13.12 -6.99 -19.26
C VAL A 60 13.86 -7.26 -20.57
N SER A 61 15.03 -7.90 -20.51
CA SER A 61 15.77 -8.32 -21.71
C SER A 61 14.96 -9.27 -22.59
N ASP A 62 14.29 -10.26 -21.99
CA ASP A 62 13.57 -11.30 -22.72
C ASP A 62 12.28 -10.75 -23.32
N VAL A 63 11.56 -9.89 -22.59
CA VAL A 63 10.40 -9.15 -23.11
C VAL A 63 10.80 -8.19 -24.23
N ALA A 64 11.98 -7.56 -24.15
CA ALA A 64 12.47 -6.67 -25.22
C ALA A 64 12.83 -7.43 -26.51
N LYS A 65 13.28 -8.69 -26.40
CA LYS A 65 13.59 -9.56 -27.55
C LYS A 65 12.32 -10.16 -28.15
N ASP A 66 11.38 -10.59 -27.32
CA ASP A 66 10.10 -11.14 -27.76
C ASP A 66 8.95 -10.62 -26.87
N PRO A 67 8.26 -9.54 -27.27
CA PRO A 67 7.18 -8.96 -26.48
C PRO A 67 5.96 -9.87 -26.38
N MET A 68 5.78 -10.84 -27.30
CA MET A 68 4.66 -11.79 -27.23
C MET A 68 4.86 -12.85 -26.15
N SER A 69 6.09 -13.06 -25.68
CA SER A 69 6.40 -13.98 -24.60
C SER A 69 5.98 -13.47 -23.21
N PHE A 70 5.65 -12.19 -23.07
CA PHE A 70 5.35 -11.54 -21.79
C PHE A 70 4.33 -12.30 -20.92
N PRO A 71 3.14 -12.72 -21.43
CA PRO A 71 2.17 -13.43 -20.59
C PRO A 71 2.69 -14.78 -20.11
N LEU A 72 3.48 -15.48 -20.94
CA LEU A 72 4.03 -16.79 -20.62
C LEU A 72 5.13 -16.68 -19.55
N LEU A 73 6.02 -15.69 -19.69
CA LEU A 73 7.06 -15.40 -18.71
C LEU A 73 6.47 -15.02 -17.35
N LEU A 74 5.40 -14.23 -17.34
CA LEU A 74 4.70 -13.88 -16.11
C LEU A 74 4.04 -15.11 -15.47
N ALA A 75 3.40 -15.97 -16.28
CA ALA A 75 2.76 -17.19 -15.82
C ALA A 75 3.73 -18.17 -15.15
N ASP A 76 4.95 -18.30 -15.68
CA ASP A 76 6.00 -19.14 -15.10
C ASP A 76 6.46 -18.62 -13.72
N LYS A 77 6.56 -17.30 -13.55
CA LYS A 77 7.07 -16.67 -12.32
C LYS A 77 6.01 -16.52 -11.24
N MET A 78 4.73 -16.38 -11.59
CA MET A 78 3.62 -16.16 -10.65
C MET A 78 3.58 -17.15 -9.47
N PRO A 79 3.67 -18.49 -9.66
CA PRO A 79 3.60 -19.44 -8.54
C PRO A 79 4.67 -19.21 -7.47
N SER A 80 5.89 -18.85 -7.88
CA SER A 80 7.01 -18.60 -6.95
C SER A 80 6.77 -17.41 -6.01
N SER A 81 6.00 -16.42 -6.47
CA SER A 81 5.67 -15.21 -5.70
C SER A 81 4.55 -15.43 -4.67
N THR A 82 3.84 -16.55 -4.70
CA THR A 82 2.71 -16.85 -3.79
C THR A 82 3.11 -16.75 -2.31
N HIS A 83 4.26 -17.33 -1.93
CA HIS A 83 4.74 -17.28 -0.54
C HIS A 83 5.01 -15.86 -0.05
N TYR A 84 5.47 -14.98 -0.95
CA TYR A 84 5.65 -13.58 -0.64
C TYR A 84 4.31 -12.91 -0.33
N TYR A 85 3.28 -13.14 -1.14
CA TYR A 85 1.95 -12.55 -0.93
C TYR A 85 1.25 -13.06 0.33
N LEU A 86 1.38 -14.34 0.67
CA LEU A 86 0.85 -14.87 1.92
C LEU A 86 1.45 -14.14 3.13
N ASN A 87 2.77 -13.95 3.13
CA ASN A 87 3.45 -13.18 4.18
C ASN A 87 3.05 -11.69 4.16
N PHE A 88 2.91 -11.10 2.97
CA PHE A 88 2.50 -9.71 2.81
C PHE A 88 1.10 -9.46 3.37
N LEU A 89 0.12 -10.28 3.00
CA LEU A 89 -1.26 -10.19 3.51
C LEU A 89 -1.31 -10.46 5.02
N GLY A 90 -0.61 -11.48 5.51
CA GLY A 90 -0.53 -11.76 6.96
C GLY A 90 0.07 -10.60 7.77
N LEU A 91 1.09 -9.90 7.23
CA LEU A 91 1.63 -8.70 7.88
C LEU A 91 0.63 -7.53 7.87
N GLN A 92 -0.26 -7.43 6.89
CA GLN A 92 -1.30 -6.39 6.90
C GLN A 92 -2.30 -6.58 8.04
N TRP A 93 -2.64 -7.83 8.39
CA TRP A 93 -3.48 -8.10 9.56
C TRP A 93 -2.87 -7.57 10.86
N VAL A 94 -1.56 -7.74 11.02
CA VAL A 94 -0.83 -7.16 12.16
C VAL A 94 -0.92 -5.64 12.13
N SER A 95 -0.80 -5.01 10.95
CA SER A 95 -1.01 -3.56 10.82
C SER A 95 -2.42 -3.14 11.21
N HIS A 96 -3.46 -3.88 10.83
CA HIS A 96 -4.84 -3.59 11.21
C HIS A 96 -5.05 -3.76 12.72
N ALA A 97 -4.49 -4.81 13.33
CA ALA A 97 -4.53 -5.04 14.77
C ALA A 97 -3.84 -3.91 15.55
N MET A 98 -2.69 -3.42 15.07
CA MET A 98 -2.03 -2.25 15.65
C MET A 98 -2.87 -0.98 15.50
N ASN A 99 -3.57 -0.80 14.37
CA ASN A 99 -4.43 0.37 14.17
C ASN A 99 -5.61 0.42 15.15
N LEU A 100 -6.13 -0.74 15.60
CA LEU A 100 -7.18 -0.80 16.63
C LEU A 100 -6.75 -0.17 17.96
N THR A 101 -5.46 -0.22 18.29
CA THR A 101 -4.94 0.38 19.53
C THR A 101 -4.64 1.88 19.38
N ARG A 102 -4.82 2.45 18.16
CA ARG A 102 -4.51 3.85 17.83
C ARG A 102 -3.12 4.27 18.33
N TYR A 103 -2.14 3.39 18.16
CA TYR A 103 -0.80 3.54 18.72
C TYR A 103 -0.10 4.85 18.29
N ILE A 104 -0.40 5.37 17.11
CA ILE A 104 0.16 6.65 16.63
C ILE A 104 -0.44 7.85 17.38
N GLN A 105 -1.74 7.85 17.68
CA GLN A 105 -2.38 8.91 18.45
C GLN A 105 -1.93 8.87 19.91
N VAL A 106 -1.81 7.68 20.50
CA VAL A 106 -1.28 7.50 21.86
C VAL A 106 0.16 8.00 21.95
N SER A 107 1.01 7.65 20.98
CA SER A 107 2.39 8.14 20.96
C SER A 107 2.49 9.66 20.76
N LYS A 108 1.65 10.26 19.90
CA LYS A 108 1.52 11.72 19.78
C LYS A 108 1.12 12.35 21.12
N PHE A 109 0.11 11.79 21.80
CA PHE A 109 -0.37 12.31 23.08
C PHE A 109 0.73 12.25 24.15
N VAL A 110 1.43 11.12 24.29
CA VAL A 110 2.54 10.95 25.24
C VAL A 110 3.71 11.89 24.91
N ALA A 111 3.95 12.19 23.63
CA ALA A 111 4.97 13.16 23.24
C ALA A 111 4.55 14.60 23.57
N PHE A 112 3.30 14.98 23.27
CA PHE A 112 2.79 16.33 23.48
C PHE A 112 2.53 16.64 24.95
N SER A 113 2.15 15.66 25.78
CA SER A 113 1.95 15.85 27.22
C SER A 113 3.23 16.19 27.99
N LYS A 114 4.41 15.99 27.38
CA LYS A 114 5.70 16.42 27.94
C LYS A 114 5.97 17.92 27.78
N VAL A 115 5.28 18.58 26.86
CA VAL A 115 5.55 19.97 26.46
C VAL A 115 4.34 20.88 26.68
N TRP A 116 3.13 20.35 26.49
CA TRP A 116 1.87 21.08 26.61
C TRP A 116 1.00 20.56 27.76
N ASN A 117 0.03 21.37 28.18
CA ASN A 117 -1.02 20.95 29.10
C ASN A 117 -1.85 19.82 28.49
N GLU A 118 -2.48 19.01 29.35
CA GLU A 118 -3.21 17.81 28.94
C GLU A 118 -4.29 18.09 27.89
N ASP A 119 -5.06 19.18 28.03
CA ASP A 119 -6.11 19.56 27.09
C ASP A 119 -5.56 19.90 25.70
N ASP A 120 -4.43 20.60 25.63
CA ASP A 120 -3.80 20.99 24.37
C ASP A 120 -3.08 19.80 23.72
N ALA A 121 -2.40 18.99 24.53
CA ALA A 121 -1.77 17.75 24.08
C ALA A 121 -2.81 16.79 23.48
N ARG A 122 -3.99 16.70 24.10
CA ARG A 122 -5.13 15.92 23.57
C ARG A 122 -5.56 16.45 22.21
N LYS A 123 -5.87 17.74 22.10
CA LYS A 123 -6.31 18.36 20.83
C LYS A 123 -5.29 18.20 19.70
N LEU A 124 -3.99 18.30 19.99
CA LEU A 124 -2.93 18.14 18.98
C LEU A 124 -2.71 16.68 18.58
N SER A 125 -3.02 15.73 19.47
CA SER A 125 -2.85 14.29 19.21
C SER A 125 -4.00 13.65 18.43
N GLU A 126 -5.21 14.23 18.52
CA GLU A 126 -6.44 13.70 17.92
C GLU A 126 -6.46 13.68 16.38
N PRO A 127 -5.92 14.69 15.66
CA PRO A 127 -5.85 14.65 14.20
C PRO A 127 -5.13 13.40 13.71
N GLU A 128 -5.91 12.50 13.11
CA GLU A 128 -5.41 11.32 12.44
C GLU A 128 -4.77 11.72 11.11
N ASP A 129 -3.72 11.00 10.75
CA ASP A 129 -3.05 11.19 9.48
C ASP A 129 -3.99 10.78 8.33
N GLN A 130 -4.56 11.78 7.66
CA GLN A 130 -5.47 11.59 6.51
C GLN A 130 -4.74 11.15 5.25
N ASP A 131 -3.41 11.21 5.20
CA ASP A 131 -2.65 10.76 4.04
C ASP A 131 -2.57 9.23 4.04
N TYR A 132 -2.19 8.66 5.19
CA TYR A 132 -2.10 7.21 5.35
C TYR A 132 -3.45 6.55 5.66
N TYR A 133 -4.22 7.11 6.60
CA TYR A 133 -5.52 6.59 7.05
C TYR A 133 -6.72 7.25 6.37
N GLY A 134 -6.51 8.10 5.36
CA GLY A 134 -7.60 8.66 4.57
C GLY A 134 -8.40 7.62 3.79
N MET A 135 -9.50 8.06 3.19
CA MET A 135 -10.33 7.21 2.34
C MET A 135 -9.54 6.71 1.12
N GLY A 136 -8.76 7.59 0.48
CA GLY A 136 -8.10 7.25 -0.78
C GLY A 136 -7.05 6.15 -0.61
N SER A 137 -6.16 6.33 0.37
CA SER A 137 -5.10 5.37 0.68
C SER A 137 -5.65 4.02 1.16
N ARG A 138 -6.67 4.02 2.04
CA ARG A 138 -7.30 2.78 2.53
C ARG A 138 -7.99 2.01 1.41
N SER A 139 -8.80 2.69 0.59
CA SER A 139 -9.49 2.05 -0.54
C SER A 139 -8.49 1.46 -1.53
N ALA A 140 -7.42 2.17 -1.88
CA ALA A 140 -6.40 1.65 -2.80
C ALA A 140 -5.74 0.36 -2.29
N ARG A 141 -5.40 0.29 -1.00
CA ARG A 141 -4.81 -0.92 -0.39
C ARG A 141 -5.81 -2.07 -0.34
N PHE A 142 -7.05 -1.80 0.07
CA PHE A 142 -8.11 -2.81 0.10
C PHE A 142 -8.36 -3.39 -1.29
N THR A 143 -8.50 -2.54 -2.32
CA THR A 143 -8.64 -2.99 -3.71
C THR A 143 -7.43 -3.78 -4.19
N THR A 144 -6.22 -3.41 -3.76
CA THR A 144 -4.99 -4.16 -4.10
C THR A 144 -5.01 -5.57 -3.48
N ASN A 145 -5.40 -5.71 -2.20
CA ASN A 145 -5.52 -7.02 -1.55
C ASN A 145 -6.54 -7.91 -2.26
N LEU A 146 -7.69 -7.33 -2.62
CA LEU A 146 -8.73 -8.04 -3.38
C LEU A 146 -8.20 -8.51 -4.74
N LEU A 147 -7.43 -7.66 -5.43
CA LEU A 147 -6.84 -7.98 -6.72
C LEU A 147 -5.78 -9.08 -6.61
N ILE A 148 -4.99 -9.10 -5.53
CA ILE A 148 -4.08 -10.23 -5.21
C ILE A 148 -4.88 -11.52 -5.03
N ALA A 149 -5.99 -11.50 -4.28
CA ALA A 149 -6.86 -12.67 -4.12
C ALA A 149 -7.41 -13.18 -5.46
N ILE A 150 -7.89 -12.28 -6.32
CA ILE A 150 -8.45 -12.66 -7.63
C ILE A 150 -7.38 -13.29 -8.53
N ILE A 151 -6.16 -12.73 -8.56
CA ILE A 151 -5.09 -13.22 -9.43
C ILE A 151 -4.48 -14.53 -8.89
N PHE A 152 -4.15 -14.58 -7.61
CA PHE A 152 -3.40 -15.70 -7.02
C PHE A 152 -4.29 -16.73 -6.31
N GLY A 153 -5.57 -16.45 -6.09
CA GLY A 153 -6.49 -17.35 -5.39
C GLY A 153 -6.77 -18.66 -6.11
N THR A 154 -6.60 -18.70 -7.44
CA THR A 154 -6.68 -19.93 -8.24
C THR A 154 -5.41 -20.78 -8.13
N ILE A 155 -4.25 -20.13 -7.93
CA ILE A 155 -2.94 -20.79 -7.76
C ILE A 155 -2.80 -21.29 -6.31
N SER A 156 -3.25 -20.50 -5.34
CA SER A 156 -3.21 -20.82 -3.92
C SER A 156 -4.51 -20.40 -3.24
N PRO A 157 -5.43 -21.36 -2.96
CA PRO A 157 -6.72 -21.07 -2.35
C PRO A 157 -6.63 -20.37 -0.99
N LEU A 158 -5.51 -20.54 -0.27
CA LEU A 158 -5.27 -19.87 1.02
C LEU A 158 -5.24 -18.34 0.88
N MET A 159 -4.85 -17.81 -0.30
CA MET A 159 -4.82 -16.38 -0.57
C MET A 159 -6.20 -15.73 -0.39
N ASN A 160 -7.27 -16.43 -0.80
CA ASN A 160 -8.64 -15.91 -0.69
C ASN A 160 -9.08 -15.71 0.77
N VAL A 161 -8.55 -16.52 1.69
CA VAL A 161 -8.80 -16.38 3.12
C VAL A 161 -7.98 -15.24 3.70
N MET A 162 -6.74 -15.07 3.22
CA MET A 162 -5.82 -14.05 3.74
C MET A 162 -6.06 -12.64 3.20
N ALA A 163 -6.77 -12.47 2.09
CA ALA A 163 -6.96 -11.17 1.43
C ALA A 163 -7.93 -10.20 2.14
N TRP A 164 -8.45 -10.58 3.32
CA TRP A 164 -9.39 -9.79 4.12
C TRP A 164 -8.73 -8.80 5.06
#